data_AF-A0A411PMA5-F1
#
_entry.id   AF-A0A411PMA5-F1
#
_cell.length_a   1.000
_cell.length_b   1.000
_cell.length_c   1.000
_cell.angle_alpha   90.00
_cell.angle_beta   90.00
_cell.angle_gamma   90.00
#
_symmetry.space_group_name_H-M   'P 1'
#
loop_
_entity.id
_entity.type
_entity.pdbx_description
1 polymer ?
#
loop_
_entity_poly.entity_id
_entity_poly.type
_entity_poly.pdbx_seq_one_letter_code
_entity_poly.pdbx_strand_id
1 'polypeptide(L)'
;MSNDKVTTSTFDDFVKRFPEMAHLDPMNQIDFSLSDINQNELQALKQYFTGICTDLTLYMQLFSQEANITELNKFNGFVFSRLQRAYLERICLKVATLMDPPKSMGNENLSLRRFINQTKSSLLQNQFDLLYEFYKNSGIKDWRNKVLAHADLLTLSGENELNVNFTNQEVEAFVADIQGFIDWVTNPKVQTDHQVVLPRDVDGYSFMHKIKSQNES
;
A
#
# COMPACT_ATOMS: atom_id res chain seq x y z
N MET A 1 -6.74 -33.85 -42.41
CA MET A 1 -6.72 -33.22 -41.09
C MET A 1 -6.41 -31.76 -41.30
N SER A 2 -7.43 -30.89 -41.21
CA SER A 2 -7.27 -29.45 -41.41
C SER A 2 -6.65 -28.86 -40.16
N ASN A 3 -5.59 -28.10 -40.33
CA ASN A 3 -4.83 -27.46 -39.25
C ASN A 3 -5.47 -26.09 -39.00
N ASP A 4 -6.53 -26.06 -38.17
CA ASP A 4 -7.16 -24.79 -37.76
C ASP A 4 -6.18 -24.02 -36.87
N LYS A 5 -5.43 -23.11 -37.49
CA LYS A 5 -4.68 -22.09 -36.77
C LYS A 5 -5.68 -21.20 -36.06
N VAL A 6 -5.79 -21.36 -34.75
CA VAL A 6 -6.46 -20.38 -33.88
C VAL A 6 -5.68 -19.07 -34.00
N THR A 7 -6.16 -18.16 -34.84
CA THR A 7 -5.70 -16.77 -34.87
C THR A 7 -6.28 -16.07 -33.65
N THR A 8 -5.46 -15.84 -32.63
CA THR A 8 -5.81 -14.97 -31.50
C THR A 8 -5.84 -13.53 -32.00
N SER A 9 -7.03 -12.91 -32.05
CA SER A 9 -7.16 -11.48 -32.32
C SER A 9 -6.64 -10.68 -31.13
N THR A 10 -5.90 -9.61 -31.40
CA THR A 10 -5.43 -8.69 -30.35
C THR A 10 -6.57 -7.78 -29.87
N PHE A 11 -6.37 -7.10 -28.73
CA PHE A 11 -7.32 -6.08 -28.28
C PHE A 11 -7.44 -4.93 -29.30
N ASP A 12 -6.35 -4.59 -29.98
CA ASP A 12 -6.36 -3.59 -31.07
C ASP A 12 -7.25 -4.05 -32.24
N ASP A 13 -7.24 -5.34 -32.57
CA ASP A 13 -8.14 -5.91 -33.59
C ASP A 13 -9.61 -5.90 -33.14
N PHE A 14 -9.85 -6.05 -31.83
CA PHE A 14 -11.18 -5.92 -31.23
C PHE A 14 -11.68 -4.47 -31.28
N VAL A 15 -10.86 -3.50 -30.89
CA VAL A 15 -11.21 -2.06 -30.93
C VAL A 15 -11.40 -1.57 -32.37
N LYS A 16 -10.62 -2.05 -33.34
CA LYS A 16 -10.86 -1.75 -34.77
C LYS A 16 -12.25 -2.21 -35.25
N ARG A 17 -12.79 -3.29 -34.68
CA ARG A 17 -14.12 -3.82 -35.01
C ARG A 17 -15.24 -3.13 -34.21
N PHE A 18 -14.94 -2.69 -33.00
CA PHE A 18 -15.87 -2.03 -32.08
C PHE A 18 -15.25 -0.74 -31.52
N PRO A 19 -15.17 0.35 -32.31
CA PRO A 19 -14.51 1.59 -31.90
C PRO A 19 -15.12 2.22 -30.64
N GLU A 20 -16.42 2.02 -30.41
CA GLU A 20 -17.13 2.45 -29.20
C GLU A 20 -16.58 1.80 -27.93
N MET A 21 -15.95 0.63 -28.03
CA MET A 21 -15.35 -0.11 -26.92
C MET A 21 -13.91 0.32 -26.63
N ALA A 22 -13.36 1.32 -27.34
CA ALA A 22 -12.00 1.80 -27.10
C ALA A 22 -11.76 2.26 -25.65
N HIS A 23 -12.79 2.78 -24.97
CA HIS A 23 -12.73 3.18 -23.57
C HIS A 23 -12.42 2.02 -22.60
N LEU A 24 -12.59 0.77 -23.04
CA LEU A 24 -12.24 -0.43 -22.27
C LEU A 24 -10.74 -0.73 -22.30
N ASP A 25 -9.93 -0.15 -23.19
CA ASP A 25 -8.47 -0.24 -23.06
C ASP A 25 -8.04 0.64 -21.88
N PRO A 26 -7.40 0.10 -20.83
CA PRO A 26 -6.84 0.92 -19.77
C PRO A 26 -5.82 1.95 -20.27
N MET A 27 -5.15 1.71 -21.40
CA MET A 27 -4.26 2.71 -22.02
C MET A 27 -5.01 3.90 -22.62
N ASN A 28 -6.30 3.75 -22.95
CA ASN A 28 -7.13 4.87 -23.38
C ASN A 28 -7.74 5.63 -22.20
N GLN A 29 -7.50 5.18 -20.96
CA GLN A 29 -7.97 5.83 -19.74
C GLN A 29 -6.93 6.79 -19.15
N ILE A 30 -5.64 6.63 -19.47
CA ILE A 30 -4.60 7.55 -19.01
C ILE A 30 -4.57 8.85 -19.83
N ASP A 31 -4.34 9.97 -19.15
CA ASP A 31 -4.21 11.31 -19.73
C ASP A 31 -2.75 11.79 -19.79
N PHE A 32 -1.80 10.86 -19.76
CA PHE A 32 -0.36 11.11 -19.76
C PHE A 32 0.42 10.05 -20.53
N SER A 33 1.70 10.31 -20.84
CA SER A 33 2.59 9.31 -21.43
C SER A 33 3.43 8.61 -20.37
N LEU A 34 3.53 7.27 -20.45
CA LEU A 34 4.46 6.50 -19.59
C LEU A 34 5.92 6.89 -19.80
N SER A 35 6.27 7.49 -20.96
CA SER A 35 7.61 8.02 -21.23
C SER A 35 7.98 9.22 -20.36
N ASP A 36 7.00 9.92 -19.79
CA ASP A 36 7.22 11.12 -18.98
C ASP A 36 7.70 10.77 -17.58
N ILE A 37 7.59 9.49 -17.19
CA ILE A 37 7.94 8.99 -15.87
C ILE A 37 9.43 8.64 -15.81
N ASN A 38 10.11 9.20 -14.81
CA ASN A 38 11.48 8.85 -14.48
C ASN A 38 11.57 7.41 -13.98
N GLN A 39 12.18 6.54 -14.79
CA GLN A 39 12.24 5.11 -14.52
C GLN A 39 13.05 4.75 -13.25
N ASN A 40 14.06 5.53 -12.89
CA ASN A 40 14.82 5.30 -11.67
C ASN A 40 13.97 5.60 -10.42
N GLU A 41 13.19 6.68 -10.47
CA GLU A 41 12.27 7.04 -9.39
C GLU A 41 11.11 6.04 -9.29
N LEU A 42 10.57 5.59 -10.42
CA LEU A 42 9.54 4.55 -10.46
C LEU A 42 10.06 3.24 -9.84
N GLN A 43 11.27 2.82 -10.18
CA GLN A 43 11.87 1.62 -9.59
C GLN A 43 12.08 1.76 -8.08
N ALA A 44 12.51 2.94 -7.61
CA ALA A 44 12.63 3.22 -6.19
C ALA A 44 11.26 3.18 -5.48
N LEU A 45 10.21 3.75 -6.10
CA LEU A 45 8.85 3.71 -5.57
C LEU A 45 8.36 2.27 -5.43
N LYS A 46 8.55 1.45 -6.47
CA LYS A 46 8.15 0.03 -6.45
C LYS A 46 8.84 -0.73 -5.32
N GLN A 47 10.16 -0.59 -5.17
CA GLN A 47 10.91 -1.25 -4.10
C GLN A 47 10.44 -0.80 -2.71
N TYR A 48 10.24 0.51 -2.54
CA TYR A 48 9.75 1.08 -1.29
C TYR A 48 8.35 0.55 -0.95
N PHE A 49 7.45 0.55 -1.93
CA PHE A 49 6.08 0.10 -1.78
C PHE A 49 5.97 -1.40 -1.55
N THR A 50 6.78 -2.24 -2.22
CA THR A 50 6.88 -3.68 -1.89
C THR A 50 7.21 -3.87 -0.40
N GLY A 51 8.10 -3.05 0.16
CA GLY A 51 8.39 -3.08 1.59
C GLY A 51 7.23 -2.65 2.50
N ILE A 52 6.27 -1.87 2.02
CA ILE A 52 5.00 -1.58 2.72
C ILE A 52 4.08 -2.79 2.63
N CYS A 53 3.89 -3.34 1.44
CA CYS A 53 3.07 -4.51 1.18
C CYS A 53 3.52 -5.73 1.99
N THR A 54 4.82 -5.98 2.09
CA THR A 54 5.39 -7.05 2.94
C THR A 54 5.08 -6.82 4.42
N ASP A 55 5.30 -5.59 4.93
CA ASP A 55 5.04 -5.27 6.33
C ASP A 55 3.54 -5.41 6.65
N LEU A 56 2.66 -4.92 5.77
CA LEU A 56 1.21 -5.04 5.91
C LEU A 56 0.77 -6.51 5.84
N THR A 57 1.27 -7.29 4.87
CA THR A 57 0.91 -8.70 4.73
C THR A 57 1.24 -9.47 6.01
N LEU A 58 2.44 -9.27 6.55
CA LEU A 58 2.85 -9.94 7.79
C LEU A 58 2.03 -9.45 8.99
N TYR A 59 1.76 -8.15 9.08
CA TYR A 59 0.86 -7.60 10.11
C TYR A 59 -0.54 -8.24 10.04
N MET A 60 -1.11 -8.36 8.85
CA MET A 60 -2.43 -8.98 8.67
C MET A 60 -2.42 -10.45 9.08
N GLN A 61 -1.39 -11.21 8.70
CA GLN A 61 -1.27 -12.62 9.10
C GLN A 61 -1.17 -12.81 10.62
N LEU A 62 -0.52 -11.89 11.33
CA LEU A 62 -0.28 -12.00 12.77
C LEU A 62 -1.41 -11.37 13.63
N PHE A 63 -1.92 -10.22 13.23
CA PHE A 63 -2.70 -9.32 14.08
C PHE A 63 -4.07 -8.92 13.51
N SER A 64 -4.48 -9.43 12.34
CA SER A 64 -5.83 -9.11 11.82
C SER A 64 -6.95 -9.99 12.37
N GLN A 65 -6.61 -11.20 12.82
CA GLN A 65 -7.57 -12.17 13.33
C GLN A 65 -7.53 -12.25 14.86
N GLU A 66 -8.69 -12.13 15.50
CA GLU A 66 -8.83 -12.21 16.97
C GLU A 66 -8.26 -13.52 17.54
N ALA A 67 -8.42 -14.63 16.82
CA ALA A 67 -7.83 -15.92 17.19
C ALA A 67 -6.30 -15.87 17.27
N ASN A 68 -5.64 -15.18 16.33
CA ASN A 68 -4.18 -15.07 16.35
C ASN A 68 -3.72 -14.14 17.47
N ILE A 69 -4.40 -13.01 17.68
CA ILE A 69 -4.13 -12.09 18.80
C ILE A 69 -4.24 -12.82 20.14
N THR A 70 -5.27 -13.67 20.30
CA THR A 70 -5.49 -14.46 21.53
C THR A 70 -4.31 -15.38 21.82
N GLU A 71 -3.82 -16.10 20.81
CA GLU A 71 -2.69 -17.02 20.95
C GLU A 71 -1.38 -16.29 21.25
N LEU A 72 -1.14 -15.15 20.58
CA LEU A 72 0.01 -14.30 20.85
C LEU A 72 -0.03 -13.75 22.28
N ASN A 73 -1.20 -13.32 22.75
CA ASN A 73 -1.38 -12.82 24.11
C ASN A 73 -1.19 -13.89 25.18
N LYS A 74 -1.67 -15.12 24.91
CA LYS A 74 -1.44 -16.29 25.77
C LYS A 74 0.05 -16.62 25.89
N PHE A 75 0.80 -16.53 24.79
CA PHE A 75 2.24 -16.78 24.80
C PHE A 75 3.01 -15.68 25.53
N ASN A 76 2.85 -14.42 25.12
CA ASN A 76 3.46 -13.25 25.77
C ASN A 76 2.79 -11.93 25.34
N GLY A 77 1.65 -11.59 25.95
CA GLY A 77 0.90 -10.37 25.59
C GLY A 77 1.66 -9.05 25.77
N PHE A 78 2.61 -8.96 26.71
CA PHE A 78 3.41 -7.73 26.86
C PHE A 78 4.31 -7.49 25.64
N VAL A 79 5.00 -8.52 25.15
CA VAL A 79 5.87 -8.39 23.98
C VAL A 79 5.04 -8.18 22.72
N PHE A 80 3.99 -8.97 22.51
CA PHE A 80 3.22 -8.89 21.26
C PHE A 80 2.35 -7.65 21.13
N SER A 81 1.83 -7.09 22.22
CA SER A 81 1.15 -5.78 22.18
C SER A 81 2.09 -4.66 21.73
N ARG A 82 3.36 -4.69 22.17
CA ARG A 82 4.39 -3.74 21.72
C ARG A 82 4.78 -3.95 20.27
N LEU A 83 4.93 -5.20 19.84
CA LEU A 83 5.22 -5.53 18.44
C LEU A 83 4.09 -5.12 17.49
N GLN A 84 2.84 -5.42 17.84
CA GLN A 84 1.66 -5.04 17.06
C GLN A 84 1.63 -3.53 16.83
N ARG A 85 1.79 -2.75 17.90
CA ARG A 85 1.83 -1.29 17.82
C ARG A 85 3.00 -0.81 16.96
N ALA A 86 4.22 -1.30 17.21
CA ALA A 86 5.40 -0.89 16.45
C ALA A 86 5.27 -1.20 14.94
N TYR A 87 4.65 -2.33 14.58
CA TYR A 87 4.37 -2.68 13.19
C TYR A 87 3.41 -1.69 12.54
N LEU A 88 2.29 -1.41 13.20
CA LEU A 88 1.28 -0.50 12.67
C LEU A 88 1.86 0.91 12.51
N GLU A 89 2.56 1.41 13.53
CA GLU A 89 3.24 2.71 13.50
C GLU A 89 4.23 2.80 12.32
N ARG A 90 5.01 1.74 12.09
CA ARG A 90 5.94 1.67 10.96
C ARG A 90 5.23 1.72 9.60
N ILE A 91 4.14 0.97 9.42
CA ILE A 91 3.33 0.99 8.19
C ILE A 91 2.78 2.41 7.96
N CYS A 92 2.18 3.00 8.99
CA CYS A 92 1.65 4.37 8.95
C CYS A 92 2.71 5.41 8.56
N LEU A 93 3.92 5.33 9.14
CA LEU A 93 5.02 6.23 8.75
C LEU A 93 5.39 6.06 7.28
N LYS A 94 5.56 4.81 6.84
CA LYS A 94 5.98 4.55 5.46
C LYS A 94 4.95 5.04 4.44
N VAL A 95 3.67 4.86 4.72
CA VAL A 95 2.62 5.36 3.83
C VAL A 95 2.53 6.90 3.90
N ALA A 96 2.70 7.49 5.08
CA ALA A 96 2.70 8.95 5.22
C ALA A 96 3.77 9.63 4.35
N THR A 97 4.94 9.02 4.15
CA THR A 97 5.97 9.60 3.26
C THR A 97 5.52 9.64 1.79
N LEU A 98 4.66 8.72 1.35
CA LEU A 98 4.12 8.73 -0.02
C LEU A 98 3.13 9.89 -0.23
N MET A 99 2.56 10.41 0.85
CA MET A 99 1.61 11.52 0.86
C MET A 99 2.27 12.90 1.00
N ASP A 100 3.59 12.92 1.24
CA ASP A 100 4.34 14.16 1.42
C ASP A 100 4.42 15.02 0.16
N PRO A 101 4.70 16.33 0.31
CA PRO A 101 5.12 17.16 -0.81
C PRO A 101 6.35 16.56 -1.50
N PRO A 102 6.51 16.74 -2.82
CA PRO A 102 7.62 16.18 -3.59
C PRO A 102 9.00 16.74 -3.19
N LYS A 103 9.02 17.84 -2.44
CA LYS A 103 10.21 18.45 -1.85
C LYS A 103 9.88 19.04 -0.49
N SER A 104 10.76 18.87 0.49
CA SER A 104 10.66 19.51 1.80
C SER A 104 12.05 19.87 2.32
N MET A 105 12.20 21.07 2.89
CA MET A 105 13.47 21.56 3.47
C MET A 105 14.71 21.36 2.56
N GLY A 106 14.53 21.56 1.25
CA GLY A 106 15.61 21.41 0.26
C GLY A 106 15.83 19.98 -0.24
N ASN A 107 15.27 18.97 0.41
CA ASN A 107 15.39 17.57 0.03
C ASN A 107 14.23 17.12 -0.88
N GLU A 108 14.57 16.32 -1.88
CA GLU A 108 13.60 15.67 -2.77
C GLU A 108 12.99 14.45 -2.07
N ASN A 109 11.66 14.33 -2.11
CA ASN A 109 10.93 13.22 -1.51
C ASN A 109 10.41 12.29 -2.61
N LEU A 110 10.48 10.98 -2.34
CA LEU A 110 9.80 9.97 -3.12
C LEU A 110 8.32 9.91 -2.70
N SER A 111 7.49 10.76 -3.32
CA SER A 111 6.05 10.86 -3.03
C SER A 111 5.20 10.71 -4.29
N LEU A 112 3.92 10.36 -4.14
CA LEU A 112 3.01 10.19 -5.29
C LEU A 112 2.81 11.50 -6.07
N ARG A 113 2.80 12.64 -5.37
CA ARG A 113 2.77 13.99 -5.98
C ARG A 113 3.95 14.24 -6.92
N ARG A 114 5.09 13.58 -6.71
CA ARG A 114 6.24 13.69 -7.60
C ARG A 114 5.94 13.14 -9.00
N PHE A 115 5.23 12.02 -9.07
CA PHE A 115 4.81 11.40 -10.34
C PHE A 115 3.71 12.21 -11.01
N ILE A 116 2.75 12.74 -10.24
CA ILE A 116 1.77 13.70 -10.75
C ILE A 116 2.46 14.93 -11.37
N ASN A 117 3.54 15.42 -10.75
CA ASN A 117 4.29 16.55 -11.28
C ASN A 117 5.02 16.25 -12.59
N GLN A 118 5.44 15.00 -12.82
CA GLN A 118 6.08 14.56 -14.06
C GLN A 118 5.07 14.46 -15.19
N THR A 119 3.90 13.90 -14.92
CA THR A 119 2.88 13.59 -15.93
C THR A 119 1.87 14.72 -16.15
N LYS A 120 1.69 15.61 -15.17
CA LYS A 120 0.60 16.61 -15.11
C LYS A 120 -0.80 15.99 -15.26
N SER A 121 -0.93 14.72 -14.91
CA SER A 121 -2.15 13.94 -15.04
C SER A 121 -3.24 14.37 -14.05
N SER A 122 -4.43 14.64 -14.58
CA SER A 122 -5.64 14.86 -13.78
C SER A 122 -6.18 13.56 -13.19
N LEU A 123 -6.02 12.43 -13.90
CA LEU A 123 -6.36 11.09 -13.39
C LEU A 123 -5.59 10.78 -12.10
N LEU A 124 -4.25 10.91 -12.13
CA LEU A 124 -3.40 10.65 -10.97
C LEU A 124 -3.66 11.66 -9.85
N GLN A 125 -3.95 12.92 -10.18
CA GLN A 125 -4.30 13.94 -9.19
C GLN A 125 -5.61 13.58 -8.46
N ASN A 126 -6.66 13.19 -9.18
CA ASN A 126 -7.94 12.78 -8.59
C ASN A 126 -7.78 11.56 -7.68
N GLN A 127 -7.02 10.56 -8.11
CA GLN A 127 -6.73 9.39 -7.28
C GLN A 127 -5.94 9.75 -6.03
N PHE A 128 -4.95 10.63 -6.17
CA PHE A 128 -4.20 11.14 -5.03
C PHE A 128 -5.08 11.90 -4.04
N ASP A 129 -6.05 12.69 -4.52
CA ASP A 129 -6.92 13.47 -3.63
C ASP A 129 -7.82 12.55 -2.79
N LEU A 130 -8.31 11.44 -3.35
CA LEU A 130 -9.01 10.39 -2.59
C LEU A 130 -8.13 9.77 -1.50
N LEU A 131 -6.90 9.38 -1.88
CA LEU A 131 -5.89 8.86 -0.94
C LEU A 131 -5.58 9.88 0.16
N TYR A 132 -5.47 11.15 -0.19
CA TYR A 132 -5.10 12.23 0.73
C TYR A 132 -6.23 12.55 1.72
N GLU A 133 -7.48 12.48 1.28
CA GLU A 133 -8.64 12.62 2.17
C GLU A 133 -8.68 11.50 3.21
N PHE A 134 -8.45 10.24 2.81
CA PHE A 134 -8.30 9.15 3.79
C PHE A 134 -7.12 9.40 4.74
N TYR A 135 -5.95 9.76 4.22
CA TYR A 135 -4.76 10.05 5.02
C TYR A 135 -5.00 11.15 6.08
N LYS A 136 -5.81 12.16 5.74
CA LYS A 136 -6.21 13.23 6.65
C LYS A 136 -7.23 12.76 7.70
N ASN A 137 -8.26 12.02 7.28
CA ASN A 137 -9.38 11.64 8.14
C ASN A 137 -9.07 10.44 9.06
N SER A 138 -8.13 9.59 8.66
CA SER A 138 -7.68 8.40 9.41
C SER A 138 -6.86 8.73 10.67
N GLY A 139 -6.43 9.99 10.84
CA GLY A 139 -5.55 10.42 11.93
C GLY A 139 -4.07 10.08 11.70
N ILE A 140 -3.70 9.41 10.61
CA ILE A 140 -2.30 9.07 10.28
C ILE A 140 -1.46 10.35 10.12
N LYS A 141 -2.00 11.39 9.49
CA LYS A 141 -1.33 12.68 9.31
C LYS A 141 -0.95 13.32 10.64
N ASP A 142 -1.92 13.43 11.56
CA ASP A 142 -1.72 14.03 12.87
C ASP A 142 -0.81 13.18 13.74
N TRP A 143 -0.97 11.86 13.68
CA TRP A 143 -0.10 10.90 14.33
C TRP A 143 1.36 11.08 13.91
N ARG A 144 1.63 11.10 12.59
CA ARG A 144 2.97 11.29 12.05
C ARG A 144 3.56 12.64 12.47
N ASN A 145 2.76 13.70 12.45
CA ASN A 145 3.20 15.01 12.93
C ASN A 145 3.58 14.97 14.41
N LYS A 146 2.80 14.32 15.28
CA LYS A 146 3.10 14.18 16.71
C LYS A 146 4.35 13.32 16.98
N VAL A 147 4.52 12.23 16.24
CA VAL A 147 5.71 11.36 16.37
C VAL A 147 6.98 12.09 15.94
N LEU A 148 6.91 12.88 14.87
CA LEU A 148 8.07 13.63 14.35
C LEU A 148 8.34 14.95 15.09
N ALA A 149 7.31 15.64 15.59
CA ALA A 149 7.43 16.95 16.23
C ALA A 149 8.00 16.91 17.66
N HIS A 150 8.74 15.85 17.99
CA HIS A 150 9.21 15.48 19.33
C HIS A 150 8.09 15.01 20.24
N ALA A 151 8.25 13.81 20.81
CA ALA A 151 8.18 13.53 22.25
C ALA A 151 7.37 14.53 23.10
N ASP A 152 6.16 14.87 22.66
CA ASP A 152 5.38 15.92 23.28
C ASP A 152 5.00 15.37 24.66
N LEU A 153 5.30 16.12 25.73
CA LEU A 153 5.22 15.63 27.10
C LEU A 153 3.84 15.02 27.37
N LEU A 154 2.78 15.62 26.82
CA LEU A 154 1.39 15.15 26.89
C LEU A 154 1.14 13.83 26.15
N THR A 155 1.84 13.59 25.04
CA THR A 155 1.76 12.33 24.27
C THR A 155 2.55 11.22 24.97
N LEU A 156 3.66 11.55 25.64
CA LEU A 156 4.48 10.61 26.41
C LEU A 156 3.91 10.29 27.81
N SER A 157 3.13 11.21 28.39
CA SER A 157 2.48 11.03 29.69
C SER A 157 1.26 10.10 29.65
N GLY A 158 0.84 9.66 28.45
CA GLY A 158 -0.33 8.80 28.26
C GLY A 158 -1.68 9.51 28.30
N GLU A 159 -1.70 10.85 28.38
CA GLU A 159 -2.95 11.64 28.42
C GLU A 159 -3.61 11.79 27.04
N ASN A 160 -2.84 11.61 25.96
CA ASN A 160 -3.35 11.53 24.59
C ASN A 160 -3.05 10.15 24.01
N GLU A 161 -4.03 9.23 24.06
CA GLU A 161 -3.98 8.06 23.19
C GLU A 161 -3.96 8.52 21.73
N LEU A 162 -3.15 7.84 20.92
CA LEU A 162 -3.07 8.09 19.50
C LEU A 162 -4.39 7.62 18.88
N ASN A 163 -5.30 8.57 18.67
CA ASN A 163 -6.57 8.36 17.98
C ASN A 163 -6.31 8.18 16.47
N VAL A 164 -5.71 7.05 16.11
CA VAL A 164 -5.82 6.53 14.75
C VAL A 164 -7.22 5.93 14.61
N ASN A 165 -7.99 6.46 13.67
CA ASN A 165 -9.37 6.09 13.45
C ASN A 165 -9.49 5.35 12.12
N PHE A 166 -9.01 4.11 12.12
CA PHE A 166 -9.14 3.20 10.99
C PHE A 166 -9.16 1.75 11.48
N THR A 167 -9.78 0.90 10.69
CA THR A 167 -9.81 -0.56 10.81
C THR A 167 -8.68 -1.17 9.97
N ASN A 168 -8.36 -2.44 10.24
CA ASN A 168 -7.41 -3.19 9.41
C ASN A 168 -7.85 -3.24 7.92
N GLN A 169 -9.15 -3.32 7.66
CA GLN A 169 -9.71 -3.32 6.30
C GLN A 169 -9.51 -1.98 5.61
N GLU A 170 -9.66 -0.87 6.32
CA GLU A 170 -9.43 0.47 5.77
C GLU A 170 -7.95 0.70 5.42
N VAL A 171 -7.01 0.21 6.24
CA VAL A 171 -5.57 0.26 5.91
C VAL A 171 -5.27 -0.60 4.70
N GLU A 172 -5.86 -1.80 4.62
CA GLU A 172 -5.69 -2.68 3.48
C GLU A 172 -6.23 -2.06 2.19
N ALA A 173 -7.44 -1.50 2.22
CA ALA A 173 -8.02 -0.78 1.08
C ALA A 173 -7.16 0.43 0.68
N PHE A 174 -6.66 1.19 1.65
CA PHE A 174 -5.80 2.32 1.37
C PHE A 174 -4.49 1.93 0.68
N VAL A 175 -3.86 0.82 1.10
CA VAL A 175 -2.68 0.29 0.41
C VAL A 175 -3.03 -0.25 -0.98
N ALA A 176 -4.18 -0.91 -1.15
CA ALA A 176 -4.66 -1.34 -2.46
C ALA A 176 -4.86 -0.15 -3.42
N ASP A 177 -5.39 0.98 -2.94
CA ASP A 177 -5.55 2.19 -3.76
C ASP A 177 -4.19 2.80 -4.19
N ILE A 178 -3.17 2.72 -3.33
CA ILE A 178 -1.79 3.11 -3.70
C ILE A 178 -1.21 2.13 -4.73
N GLN A 179 -1.48 0.83 -4.60
CA GLN A 179 -1.09 -0.15 -5.61
C GLN A 179 -1.74 0.17 -6.97
N GLY A 180 -3.02 0.56 -6.99
CA GLY A 180 -3.69 1.03 -8.20
C GLY A 180 -3.00 2.25 -8.81
N PHE A 181 -2.55 3.22 -7.99
CA PHE A 181 -1.77 4.36 -8.48
C PHE A 181 -0.46 3.90 -9.14
N ILE A 182 0.24 2.96 -8.49
CA ILE A 182 1.50 2.39 -9.00
C ILE A 182 1.29 1.63 -10.31
N ASP A 183 0.17 0.92 -10.44
CA ASP A 183 -0.21 0.23 -11.67
C ASP A 183 -0.43 1.21 -12.82
N TRP A 184 -1.13 2.34 -12.58
CA TRP A 184 -1.30 3.39 -13.60
C TRP A 184 0.04 3.92 -14.13
N VAL A 185 1.01 4.15 -13.25
CA VAL A 185 2.32 4.70 -13.65
C VAL A 185 3.31 3.62 -14.13
N THR A 186 2.98 2.34 -13.96
CA THR A 186 3.84 1.21 -14.39
C THR A 186 3.31 0.59 -15.68
N ASN A 187 2.09 0.08 -15.64
CA ASN A 187 1.39 -0.54 -16.75
C ASN A 187 -0.12 -0.58 -16.46
N PRO A 188 -0.90 0.37 -17.00
CA PRO A 188 -2.36 0.44 -16.84
C PRO A 188 -3.12 -0.86 -17.16
N LYS A 189 -2.54 -1.75 -17.98
CA LYS A 189 -3.17 -3.02 -18.37
C LYS A 189 -3.06 -4.12 -17.31
N VAL A 190 -2.33 -3.87 -16.23
CA VAL A 190 -2.07 -4.85 -15.17
C VAL A 190 -2.67 -4.32 -13.87
N GLN A 191 -3.36 -5.19 -13.15
CA GLN A 191 -3.73 -4.98 -11.77
C GLN A 191 -2.85 -5.89 -10.91
N THR A 192 -2.03 -5.30 -10.07
CA THR A 192 -1.12 -6.01 -9.18
C THR A 192 -1.78 -6.16 -7.81
N ASP A 193 -1.64 -7.33 -7.19
CA ASP A 193 -2.09 -7.54 -5.81
C ASP A 193 -1.14 -6.85 -4.82
N HIS A 194 -1.68 -6.20 -3.79
CA HIS A 194 -0.89 -5.61 -2.70
C HIS A 194 -0.48 -6.66 -1.66
N GLN A 195 -1.08 -7.85 -1.65
CA GLN A 195 -0.65 -8.96 -0.80
C GLN A 195 0.58 -9.65 -1.38
N VAL A 196 1.62 -9.83 -0.55
CA VAL A 196 2.87 -10.45 -0.98
C VAL A 196 2.90 -11.92 -0.57
N VAL A 197 3.26 -12.80 -1.51
CA VAL A 197 3.55 -14.20 -1.18
C VAL A 197 4.86 -14.27 -0.39
N LEU A 198 4.75 -14.50 0.91
CA LEU A 198 5.91 -14.70 1.78
C LEU A 198 6.47 -16.13 1.62
N PRO A 199 7.79 -16.35 1.84
CA PRO A 199 8.35 -17.68 1.71
C PRO A 199 7.72 -18.64 2.73
N ARG A 200 7.51 -19.88 2.29
CA ARG A 200 6.92 -20.95 3.12
C ARG A 200 7.76 -21.15 4.39
N ASP A 201 7.08 -21.46 5.50
CA ASP A 201 7.67 -21.78 6.81
C ASP A 201 8.31 -20.59 7.57
N VAL A 202 8.39 -19.41 6.93
CA VAL A 202 8.87 -18.14 7.51
C VAL A 202 7.82 -17.01 7.47
N ASP A 203 6.59 -17.32 7.06
CA ASP A 203 5.46 -16.39 7.06
C ASP A 203 4.77 -16.31 8.44
N GLY A 204 3.82 -15.37 8.57
CA GLY A 204 3.06 -15.16 9.80
C GLY A 204 2.20 -16.36 10.17
N TYR A 205 1.65 -17.09 9.19
CA TYR A 205 0.84 -18.29 9.46
C TYR A 205 1.68 -19.42 10.09
N SER A 206 2.87 -19.66 9.55
CA SER A 206 3.83 -20.64 10.05
C SER A 206 4.34 -20.27 11.44
N PHE A 207 4.55 -18.96 11.68
CA PHE A 207 4.86 -18.44 13.01
C PHE A 207 3.72 -18.72 14.00
N MET A 208 2.48 -18.42 13.62
CA MET A 208 1.31 -18.67 14.47
C MET A 208 1.11 -20.15 14.79
N HIS A 209 1.36 -21.03 13.83
CA HIS A 209 1.31 -22.48 14.06
C HIS A 209 2.34 -22.91 15.12
N LYS A 210 3.56 -22.38 15.07
CA LYS A 210 4.59 -22.65 16.07
C LYS A 210 4.16 -22.13 17.45
N ILE A 211 3.64 -20.91 17.55
CA ILE A 211 3.14 -20.35 18.82
C ILE A 211 2.03 -21.22 19.42
N LYS A 212 1.02 -21.61 18.62
CA LYS A 212 -0.08 -22.48 19.06
C LYS A 212 0.43 -23.79 19.66
N SER A 213 1.36 -24.45 18.98
CA SER A 213 1.96 -25.69 19.47
C SER A 213 2.67 -25.53 20.83
N GLN A 214 3.29 -24.38 21.07
CA GLN A 214 3.94 -24.08 22.35
C GLN A 214 2.93 -23.76 23.47
N ASN A 215 1.80 -23.14 23.12
CA ASN A 215 0.72 -22.84 24.08
C ASN A 215 -0.09 -24.08 24.50
N GLU A 216 0.01 -25.17 23.74
CA GLU A 216 -0.64 -26.46 23.99
C GLU A 216 0.28 -27.47 24.72
N SER A 217 1.59 -27.21 24.75
CA SER A 217 2.61 -28.03 25.43
C SER A 217 2.75 -27.65 26.90
#